data_AF-A0A1V4R1D5-F1
#
_entry.id   AF-A0A1V4R1D5-F1
#
_cell.length_a   1.000
_cell.length_b   1.000
_cell.length_c   1.000
_cell.angle_alpha   90.00
_cell.angle_beta   90.00
_cell.angle_gamma   90.00
#
_symmetry.space_group_name_H-M   'P 1'
#
loop_
_entity.id
_entity.type
_entity.pdbx_description
1 polymer ?
#
loop_
_entity_poly.entity_id
_entity_poly.type
_entity_poly.pdbx_seq_one_letter_code
_entity_poly.pdbx_strand_id
1 'polypeptide(L)'
;MEELFLENYLKENYEVYGRFTFDKVFRFLLSNNFEHEEAKDIIMNNCALSVLVLQERIHNEYYNKISLDERISEDLIEFINEISEKIINLDGK
;
A
#
# COMPACT_ATOMS: atom_id res chain seq x y z
N MET A 1 26.16 2.11 2.97
CA MET A 1 25.41 3.11 3.78
C MET A 1 23.92 3.02 3.49
N GLU A 2 23.51 2.82 2.23
CA GLU A 2 22.11 2.57 1.83
C GLU A 2 21.55 1.23 2.32
N GLU A 3 22.34 0.15 2.30
CA GLU A 3 21.86 -1.19 2.70
C GLU A 3 21.48 -1.29 4.19
N LEU A 4 22.28 -0.69 5.07
CA LEU A 4 21.99 -0.64 6.51
C LEU A 4 20.73 0.20 6.82
N PHE A 5 20.49 1.25 6.02
CA PHE A 5 19.28 2.07 6.15
C PHE A 5 18.03 1.28 5.78
N LEU A 6 18.08 0.54 4.66
CA LEU A 6 17.00 -0.33 4.20
C LEU A 6 16.68 -1.41 5.23
N GLU A 7 17.70 -2.11 5.73
CA GLU A 7 17.53 -3.18 6.71
C GLU A 7 16.90 -2.67 8.01
N ASN A 8 17.35 -1.50 8.50
CA ASN A 8 16.76 -0.89 9.69
C ASN A 8 15.30 -0.49 9.46
N TYR A 9 14.97 0.09 8.31
CA TYR A 9 13.59 0.45 7.99
C TYR A 9 12.66 -0.77 7.98
N LEU A 10 13.09 -1.88 7.35
CA LEU A 10 12.32 -3.12 7.32
C LEU A 10 12.13 -3.72 8.71
N LYS A 11 13.16 -3.68 9.57
CA LYS A 11 13.04 -4.12 10.98
C LYS A 11 12.06 -3.27 11.77
N GLU A 12 12.08 -1.95 11.60
CA GLU A 12 11.15 -1.03 12.27
C GLU A 12 9.71 -1.18 11.77
N ASN A 13 9.51 -1.65 10.53
CA ASN A 13 8.22 -1.87 9.90
C ASN A 13 7.95 -3.36 9.62
N TYR A 14 8.48 -4.25 10.47
CA TYR A 14 8.44 -5.71 10.28
C TYR A 14 7.00 -6.26 10.24
N GLU A 15 6.08 -5.68 11.01
CA GLU A 15 4.69 -6.13 11.09
C GLU A 15 3.83 -5.46 10.01
N VAL A 16 3.52 -6.22 8.96
CA VAL A 16 2.75 -5.75 7.81
C VAL A 16 1.40 -6.47 7.79
N TYR A 17 0.50 -6.02 8.66
CA TYR A 17 -0.80 -6.70 8.87
C TYR A 17 -1.99 -6.05 8.17
N GLY A 18 -1.86 -4.79 7.73
CA GLY A 18 -2.90 -4.08 7.02
C GLY A 18 -2.50 -3.66 5.60
N ARG A 19 -3.51 -3.33 4.80
CA ARG A 19 -3.35 -2.73 3.47
C ARG A 19 -2.46 -1.47 3.51
N PHE A 20 -2.75 -0.54 4.42
CA PHE A 20 -1.99 0.71 4.52
C PHE A 20 -0.53 0.51 4.95
N THR A 21 -0.26 -0.43 5.86
CA THR A 21 1.11 -0.76 6.27
C THR A 21 1.87 -1.42 5.11
N PHE A 22 1.22 -2.29 4.35
CA PHE A 22 1.82 -2.88 3.15
C PHE A 22 2.13 -1.79 2.13
N ASP A 23 1.15 -0.98 1.75
CA ASP A 23 1.32 0.04 0.71
C ASP A 23 2.39 1.07 1.11
N LYS A 24 2.53 1.38 2.41
CA LYS A 24 3.60 2.25 2.92
C LYS A 24 4.99 1.64 2.70
N VAL A 25 5.21 0.38 3.13
CA VAL A 25 6.50 -0.30 2.97
C VAL A 25 6.80 -0.54 1.48
N PHE A 26 5.78 -0.93 0.72
CA PHE A 26 5.90 -1.15 -0.72
C PHE A 26 6.32 0.11 -1.46
N ARG A 27 5.66 1.25 -1.22
CA ARG A 27 6.06 2.55 -1.82
C ARG A 27 7.45 2.99 -1.37
N PHE A 28 7.84 2.70 -0.13
CA PHE A 28 9.22 2.95 0.30
C PHE A 28 10.22 2.16 -0.54
N LEU A 29 9.96 0.89 -0.83
CA LEU A 29 10.82 0.08 -1.71
C LEU A 29 10.82 0.64 -3.15
N LEU A 30 9.66 0.97 -3.72
CA LEU A 30 9.60 1.60 -5.04
C LEU A 30 10.41 2.91 -5.11
N SER A 31 10.37 3.72 -4.04
CA SER A 31 11.15 4.98 -3.98
C SER A 31 12.67 4.76 -3.90
N ASN A 32 13.10 3.55 -3.59
CA ASN A 32 14.51 3.13 -3.60
C ASN A 32 14.87 2.34 -4.88
N ASN A 33 14.08 2.50 -5.96
CA ASN A 33 14.29 1.89 -7.28
C ASN A 33 14.18 0.36 -7.33
N PHE A 34 13.46 -0.25 -6.38
CA PHE A 34 13.08 -1.66 -6.51
C PHE A 34 11.89 -1.79 -7.46
N GLU A 35 11.93 -2.78 -8.33
CA GLU A 35 10.79 -3.13 -9.17
C GLU A 35 9.67 -3.78 -8.33
N HIS A 36 8.43 -3.79 -8.84
CA HIS A 36 7.27 -4.32 -8.11
C HIS A 36 7.45 -5.76 -7.58
N GLU A 37 8.01 -6.63 -8.41
CA GLU A 37 8.27 -8.02 -8.03
C GLU A 37 9.35 -8.13 -6.95
N GLU A 38 10.42 -7.32 -7.06
CA GLU A 38 11.48 -7.29 -6.05
C GLU A 38 10.96 -6.75 -4.72
N ALA A 39 10.18 -5.67 -4.75
CA ALA A 39 9.56 -5.10 -3.56
C ALA A 39 8.62 -6.09 -2.87
N LYS A 40 7.82 -6.82 -3.65
CA LYS A 40 6.94 -7.89 -3.17
C LYS A 40 7.75 -9.02 -2.51
N ASP A 41 8.79 -9.50 -3.17
CA ASP A 41 9.64 -10.57 -2.65
C ASP A 41 10.41 -10.15 -1.38
N ILE A 42 10.88 -8.90 -1.31
CA ILE A 42 11.51 -8.35 -0.10
C ILE A 42 10.54 -8.40 1.08
N ILE A 43 9.30 -7.90 0.92
CA ILE A 43 8.30 -7.91 1.99
C ILE A 43 7.95 -9.35 2.39
N MET A 44 7.73 -10.23 1.41
CA MET A 44 7.41 -11.65 1.65
C MET A 44 8.48 -12.39 2.45
N ASN A 45 9.76 -12.05 2.24
CA ASN A 45 10.87 -12.73 2.90
C ASN A 45 11.32 -12.07 4.22
N ASN A 46 10.98 -10.79 4.45
CA ASN A 46 11.53 -10.02 5.58
C ASN A 46 10.47 -9.49 6.56
N CYS A 47 9.17 -9.60 6.27
CA CYS A 47 8.11 -9.07 7.12
C CYS A 47 7.16 -10.17 7.62
N ALA A 48 6.57 -9.96 8.79
CA ALA A 48 5.41 -10.75 9.23
C ALA A 48 4.15 -10.24 8.53
N LEU A 49 3.42 -11.13 7.85
CA LEU A 49 2.24 -10.80 7.06
C LEU A 49 0.98 -11.40 7.66
N SER A 50 -0.10 -10.62 7.63
CA SER A 50 -1.43 -11.15 7.93
C SER A 50 -2.00 -11.88 6.72
N VAL A 51 -2.99 -12.75 6.97
CA VAL A 51 -3.77 -13.40 5.89
C VAL A 51 -4.43 -12.36 4.98
N LEU A 52 -4.87 -11.23 5.54
CA LEU A 52 -5.48 -10.14 4.77
C LEU A 52 -4.51 -9.60 3.72
N VAL A 53 -3.27 -9.32 4.11
CA VAL A 53 -2.23 -8.81 3.18
C VAL A 53 -1.89 -9.85 2.13
N LEU A 54 -1.72 -11.12 2.53
CA LEU A 54 -1.47 -12.20 1.58
C LEU A 54 -2.58 -12.32 0.54
N GLN A 55 -3.85 -12.27 0.95
CA GLN A 55 -4.98 -12.37 0.03
C GLN A 55 -5.11 -11.13 -0.86
N GLU A 56 -5.24 -9.95 -0.26
CA GLU A 56 -5.64 -8.74 -0.97
C GLU A 56 -4.50 -8.10 -1.75
N ARG A 57 -3.26 -8.20 -1.26
CA ARG A 57 -2.10 -7.56 -1.89
C ARG A 57 -1.33 -8.53 -2.76
N ILE A 58 -1.00 -9.71 -2.24
CA ILE A 58 -0.12 -10.67 -2.94
C ILE A 58 -0.91 -11.55 -3.91
N HIS A 59 -1.86 -12.35 -3.43
CA HIS A 59 -2.59 -13.32 -4.25
C HIS A 59 -3.50 -12.66 -5.30
N ASN A 60 -4.14 -11.54 -4.96
CA ASN A 60 -4.94 -10.76 -5.91
C ASN A 60 -4.08 -9.84 -6.80
N GLU A 61 -2.75 -9.89 -6.66
CA GLU A 61 -1.79 -9.11 -7.44
C GLU A 61 -2.02 -7.59 -7.40
N TYR A 62 -2.69 -7.09 -6.36
CA TYR A 62 -2.95 -5.66 -6.21
C TYR A 62 -1.65 -4.86 -6.08
N TYR A 63 -0.57 -5.48 -5.61
CA TYR A 63 0.75 -4.82 -5.54
C TYR A 63 1.17 -4.21 -6.89
N ASN A 64 0.82 -4.82 -8.03
CA ASN A 64 1.11 -4.31 -9.38
C ASN A 64 0.44 -2.96 -9.71
N LYS A 65 -0.60 -2.59 -8.97
CA LYS A 65 -1.34 -1.33 -9.16
C LYS A 65 -0.79 -0.19 -8.31
N ILE A 66 0.01 -0.50 -7.29
CA ILE A 66 0.58 0.51 -6.39
C ILE A 66 1.63 1.31 -7.16
N SER A 67 1.51 2.63 -7.17
CA SER A 67 2.52 3.53 -7.73
C SER A 67 2.97 4.57 -6.70
N LEU A 68 4.11 5.21 -6.98
CA LEU A 68 4.60 6.34 -6.18
C LEU A 68 3.73 7.59 -6.34
N ASP A 69 3.10 7.75 -7.50
CA ASP A 69 2.31 8.92 -7.85
C ASP A 69 0.87 8.86 -7.30
N GLU A 70 0.42 7.68 -6.88
CA GLU A 70 -0.89 7.48 -6.30
C GLU A 70 -0.97 8.07 -4.88
N ARG A 71 -1.61 9.23 -4.77
CA ARG A 71 -1.81 9.94 -3.49
C ARG A 71 -3.05 9.50 -2.72
N ILE A 72 -4.06 8.97 -3.41
CA ILE A 72 -5.34 8.52 -2.84
C ILE A 72 -5.75 7.26 -3.60
N SER A 73 -6.14 6.20 -2.88
CA SER A 73 -6.62 4.96 -3.49
C SER A 73 -7.93 5.20 -4.25
N GLU A 74 -8.11 4.53 -5.39
CA GLU A 74 -9.33 4.62 -6.22
C GLU A 74 -10.62 4.41 -5.40
N ASP A 75 -10.63 3.42 -4.51
CA ASP A 75 -11.78 3.09 -3.65
C ASP A 75 -12.18 4.27 -2.74
N LEU A 76 -11.18 5.05 -2.29
CA LEU A 76 -11.40 6.20 -1.43
C LEU A 76 -11.91 7.41 -2.24
N ILE A 77 -11.45 7.55 -3.48
CA ILE A 77 -11.99 8.55 -4.42
C ILE A 77 -13.47 8.25 -4.69
N GLU A 78 -13.80 6.98 -4.97
CA GLU A 78 -15.17 6.54 -5.20
C GLU A 78 -16.07 6.84 -3.98
N PHE A 79 -15.60 6.49 -2.78
CA PHE A 79 -16.32 6.79 -1.55
C PHE A 79 -16.52 8.29 -1.31
N ILE A 80 -15.50 9.11 -1.56
CA ILE A 80 -15.60 10.58 -1.46
C ILE A 80 -16.65 11.09 -2.43
N ASN A 81 -16.64 10.62 -3.68
CA ASN A 81 -17.62 11.02 -4.69
C ASN A 81 -19.04 10.64 -4.27
N GLU A 82 -19.25 9.41 -3.75
CA GLU A 82 -20.55 8.96 -3.26
C GLU A 82 -21.07 9.83 -2.11
N ILE A 83 -20.20 10.21 -1.16
CA ILE A 83 -20.56 11.14 -0.09
C ILE A 83 -20.90 12.52 -0.63
N SER A 84 -20.08 13.06 -1.55
CA SER A 84 -20.30 14.38 -2.15
C SER A 84 -21.63 14.45 -2.88
N GLU A 85 -22.00 13.42 -3.65
CA GLU A 85 -23.30 13.34 -4.32
C GLU A 85 -24.46 13.35 -3.32
N LYS A 86 -24.35 12.63 -2.21
CA LYS A 86 -25.40 12.62 -1.17
C LYS A 86 -25.57 14.00 -0.52
N ILE A 87 -24.48 14.72 -0.26
CA ILE A 87 -24.53 16.07 0.34
C ILE A 87 -25.20 17.06 -0.63
N ILE A 88 -24.78 17.09 -1.90
CA ILE A 88 -25.36 17.99 -2.92
C ILE A 88 -26.88 17.76 -3.05
N ASN A 89 -27.31 16.49 -3.02
CA ASN A 89 -28.73 16.15 -3.12
C ASN A 89 -29.54 16.48 -1.86
N LEU A 90 -28.89 16.69 -0.71
CA LEU A 90 -29.55 17.13 0.53
C LEU A 90 -29.71 18.65 0.59
N ASP A 91 -28.77 19.42 0.04
CA ASP A 91 -28.82 20.90 -0.01
C ASP A 91 -29.74 21.45 -1.11
N GLY A 92 -30.19 20.60 -2.05
CA GLY A 92 -31.13 20.94 -3.12
C GLY A 92 -32.63 20.80 -2.78
N LYS A 93 -32.97 20.64 -1.50
CA LYS A 93 -34.36 20.56 -1.00
C LYS A 93 -34.77 21.80 -0.20
#